data_AF-A0A938TDY9-F1
#
_entry.id   AF-A0A938TDY9-F1
#
_cell.length_a   1.000
_cell.length_b   1.000
_cell.length_c   1.000
_cell.angle_alpha   90.00
_cell.angle_beta   90.00
_cell.angle_gamma   90.00
#
_symmetry.space_group_name_H-M   'P 1'
#
loop_
_entity.id
_entity.type
_entity.pdbx_description
1 polymer ?
#
loop_
_entity_poly.entity_id
_entity_poly.type
_entity_poly.pdbx_seq_one_letter_code
_entity_poly.pdbx_strand_id
1 'polypeptide(L)'
;MPTLLQPVLILLALPCLAALWVWRIPGRFLTPLRACVYGAVVLALAEPTLLLRRGGGTVIVVADRSASLPPGAAARQLALIQTVQGRRHAEDRLGVVSFATRAAVEHQPQTTAFGGFLTAHDPDASNLADALQAAFSLIPPGAPGRVLVLSDGRFTGRDPQEAAGVAAARGVALDYRLQTRGAAGDTAVARVDAPQEIRAGEALLVTAWVDSPIEQEASFTLRRGATVIAQGARRLPRGLSPLVIRDLPETGGGTVRGYALTVDGEGSDPVPENNTARFLVRVAGGKPLACVTAGPGSRLPDLLAAGGVEVEVCAPEALGDGLEALAGYAGVVIENTRADRLGAGALQMIEAWVRHAGGGLLLTGGRNAFGLGGYYRSALEPALPVTMELRREHRKFSMAIVVALDR
;
A
#
# COMPACT_ATOMS: atom_id res chain seq x y z
N MET A 1 -12.26 -19.40 -49.42
CA MET A 1 -12.81 -18.89 -50.69
C MET A 1 -11.71 -18.95 -51.72
N PRO A 2 -11.98 -19.35 -52.98
CA PRO A 2 -10.98 -19.33 -54.03
C PRO A 2 -10.61 -17.87 -54.35
N THR A 3 -9.31 -17.57 -54.36
CA THR A 3 -8.77 -16.24 -54.67
C THR A 3 -7.60 -16.37 -55.64
N LEU A 4 -7.43 -15.39 -56.52
CA LEU A 4 -6.28 -15.30 -57.43
C LEU A 4 -5.27 -14.31 -56.84
N LEU A 5 -4.01 -14.71 -56.69
CA LEU A 5 -2.94 -13.83 -56.20
C LEU A 5 -2.62 -12.71 -57.20
N GLN A 6 -2.76 -12.99 -58.50
CA GLN A 6 -2.46 -12.06 -59.59
C GLN A 6 -3.62 -11.96 -60.58
N PRO A 7 -4.76 -11.33 -60.20
CA PRO A 7 -5.95 -11.30 -61.05
C PRO A 7 -5.73 -10.54 -62.37
N VAL A 8 -4.77 -9.61 -62.41
CA VAL A 8 -4.41 -8.82 -63.60
C VAL A 8 -3.92 -9.71 -64.75
N LEU A 9 -3.30 -10.86 -64.46
CA LEU A 9 -2.81 -11.77 -65.49
C LEU A 9 -3.91 -12.48 -66.26
N ILE A 10 -5.16 -12.43 -65.80
CA ILE A 10 -6.32 -12.90 -66.58
C ILE A 10 -6.47 -12.09 -67.88
N LEU A 11 -5.99 -10.84 -67.92
CA LEU A 11 -5.99 -10.02 -69.15
C LEU A 11 -5.18 -10.66 -70.29
N LEU A 12 -4.25 -11.57 -70.00
CA LEU A 12 -3.54 -12.37 -71.02
C LEU A 12 -4.46 -13.31 -71.79
N ALA A 13 -5.69 -13.55 -71.33
CA ALA A 13 -6.71 -14.25 -72.11
C ALA A 13 -7.07 -13.50 -73.40
N LEU A 14 -7.02 -12.16 -73.42
CA LEU A 14 -7.35 -11.35 -74.60
C LEU A 14 -6.39 -11.59 -75.78
N PRO A 15 -5.05 -11.48 -75.63
CA PRO A 15 -4.13 -11.82 -76.71
C PRO A 15 -4.15 -13.31 -77.06
N CYS A 16 -4.40 -14.23 -76.11
CA CYS A 16 -4.56 -15.64 -76.40
C CYS A 16 -5.80 -15.94 -77.27
N LEU A 17 -6.92 -15.28 -77.01
CA LEU A 17 -8.15 -15.37 -77.81
C LEU A 17 -7.96 -14.75 -79.20
N ALA A 18 -7.29 -13.60 -79.28
CA ALA A 18 -6.92 -12.98 -80.55
C ALA A 18 -6.02 -13.91 -81.38
N ALA A 19 -5.03 -14.56 -80.76
CA ALA A 19 -4.17 -15.54 -81.44
C ALA A 19 -4.95 -16.76 -81.94
N LEU A 20 -5.95 -17.25 -81.19
CA LEU A 20 -6.88 -18.31 -81.63
C LEU A 20 -7.70 -17.93 -82.85
N TRP A 21 -8.06 -16.66 -82.99
CA TRP A 21 -8.85 -16.15 -84.11
C TRP A 21 -8.01 -15.84 -85.35
N VAL A 22 -6.83 -15.22 -85.18
CA VAL A 22 -5.94 -14.80 -86.27
C VAL A 22 -5.16 -15.98 -86.86
N TRP A 23 -4.70 -16.93 -86.03
CA TRP A 23 -3.89 -18.08 -86.48
C TRP A 23 -4.66 -19.38 -86.36
N ARG A 24 -5.64 -19.59 -87.25
CA ARG A 24 -6.46 -20.80 -87.31
C ARG A 24 -5.65 -21.96 -87.90
N ILE A 25 -5.59 -23.07 -87.16
CA ILE A 25 -4.93 -24.29 -87.61
C ILE A 25 -5.99 -25.21 -88.27
N PRO A 26 -5.72 -25.83 -89.42
CA PRO A 26 -6.64 -26.78 -90.03
C PRO A 26 -6.77 -28.03 -89.14
N GLY A 27 -7.96 -28.26 -88.58
CA GLY A 27 -8.26 -29.44 -87.77
C GLY A 27 -9.37 -29.21 -86.75
N ARG A 28 -10.36 -30.11 -86.73
CA ARG A 28 -11.56 -29.95 -85.87
C ARG A 28 -11.27 -30.02 -84.35
N PHE A 29 -10.12 -30.59 -83.95
CA PHE A 29 -9.75 -30.79 -82.55
C PHE A 29 -8.56 -29.93 -82.08
N LEU A 30 -7.80 -29.31 -82.98
CA LEU A 30 -6.57 -28.59 -82.62
C LEU A 30 -6.86 -27.22 -82.01
N THR A 31 -7.85 -26.50 -82.53
CA THR A 31 -8.29 -25.21 -81.98
C THR A 31 -8.84 -25.32 -80.55
N PRO A 32 -9.76 -26.25 -80.22
CA PRO A 32 -10.22 -26.40 -78.84
C PRO A 32 -9.11 -26.87 -77.90
N LEU A 33 -8.21 -27.75 -78.36
CA LEU A 33 -7.05 -28.18 -77.57
C LEU A 33 -6.13 -26.98 -77.24
N ARG A 34 -5.85 -26.12 -78.22
CA ARG A 34 -5.04 -24.90 -78.02
C ARG A 34 -5.71 -23.90 -77.08
N ALA A 35 -7.03 -23.75 -77.17
CA ALA A 35 -7.79 -22.94 -76.24
C ALA A 35 -7.72 -23.47 -74.80
N CYS A 36 -7.81 -24.79 -74.62
CA CYS A 36 -7.61 -25.42 -73.31
C CYS A 36 -6.20 -25.20 -72.77
N VAL A 37 -5.16 -25.32 -73.61
CA VAL A 37 -3.77 -25.08 -73.20
C VAL A 37 -3.56 -23.62 -72.80
N TYR A 38 -4.02 -22.66 -73.61
CA TYR A 38 -3.92 -21.24 -73.25
C TYR A 38 -4.71 -20.92 -71.97
N GLY A 39 -5.92 -21.46 -71.83
CA GLY A 39 -6.71 -21.33 -70.61
C GLY A 39 -5.98 -21.89 -69.38
N ALA A 40 -5.38 -23.08 -69.49
CA ALA A 40 -4.62 -23.69 -68.41
C ALA A 40 -3.36 -22.90 -68.05
N VAL A 41 -2.64 -22.36 -69.04
CA VAL A 41 -1.44 -21.54 -68.83
C VAL A 41 -1.79 -20.20 -68.18
N VAL A 42 -2.83 -19.51 -68.67
CA VAL A 42 -3.31 -18.24 -68.07
C VAL A 42 -3.79 -18.48 -66.64
N LEU A 43 -4.53 -19.58 -66.41
CA LEU A 43 -4.97 -19.95 -65.06
C LEU A 43 -3.79 -20.29 -64.16
N ALA A 44 -2.80 -21.04 -64.62
CA ALA A 44 -1.60 -21.37 -63.84
C ALA A 44 -0.79 -20.11 -63.49
N LEU A 45 -0.65 -19.17 -64.42
CA LEU A 45 0.00 -17.88 -64.21
C LEU A 45 -0.77 -16.97 -63.23
N ALA A 46 -2.10 -17.08 -63.20
CA ALA A 46 -2.94 -16.33 -62.25
C ALA A 46 -2.85 -16.86 -60.79
N GLU A 47 -2.09 -17.95 -60.57
CA GLU A 47 -1.84 -18.58 -59.26
C GLU A 47 -3.13 -18.77 -58.42
N PRO A 48 -4.01 -19.71 -58.81
CA PRO A 48 -5.23 -19.98 -58.07
C PRO A 48 -4.87 -20.54 -56.71
N THR A 49 -5.23 -19.79 -55.68
CA THR A 49 -5.03 -20.21 -54.29
C THR A 49 -6.36 -20.62 -53.69
N LEU A 50 -6.37 -21.82 -53.11
CA LEU A 50 -7.43 -22.27 -52.24
C LEU A 50 -6.98 -22.02 -50.81
N LEU A 51 -7.53 -20.97 -50.20
CA LEU A 51 -7.46 -20.77 -48.76
C LEU A 51 -8.29 -21.87 -48.08
N LEU A 52 -7.66 -23.02 -47.82
CA LEU A 52 -8.19 -24.00 -46.88
C LEU A 52 -8.10 -23.40 -45.48
N ARG A 53 -9.25 -23.19 -44.85
CA ARG A 53 -9.34 -22.76 -43.46
C ARG A 53 -8.82 -23.94 -42.61
N ARG A 54 -7.53 -23.95 -42.27
CA ARG A 54 -6.97 -24.92 -41.31
C ARG A 54 -7.73 -24.75 -40.00
N GLY A 55 -8.38 -25.81 -39.55
CA GLY A 55 -9.42 -25.78 -38.55
C GLY A 55 -8.88 -26.04 -37.16
N GLY A 56 -8.13 -25.11 -36.58
CA GLY A 56 -7.72 -25.20 -35.18
C GLY A 56 -7.77 -23.84 -34.52
N GLY A 57 -8.69 -23.66 -33.58
CA GLY A 57 -8.76 -22.48 -32.73
C GLY A 57 -7.77 -22.57 -31.56
N THR A 58 -7.30 -21.43 -31.07
CA THR A 58 -6.59 -21.36 -29.79
C THR A 58 -7.50 -20.76 -28.75
N VAL A 59 -7.81 -21.52 -27.70
CA VAL A 59 -8.56 -21.04 -26.53
C VAL A 59 -7.57 -20.92 -25.38
N ILE A 60 -7.45 -19.71 -24.82
CA ILE A 60 -6.66 -19.49 -23.61
C ILE A 60 -7.62 -19.24 -22.45
N VAL A 61 -7.54 -20.05 -21.41
CA VAL A 61 -8.29 -19.83 -20.17
C VAL A 61 -7.40 -19.06 -19.20
N VAL A 62 -7.91 -17.92 -18.71
CA VAL A 62 -7.25 -17.08 -17.72
C VAL A 62 -7.97 -17.27 -16.40
N ALA A 63 -7.33 -17.94 -15.44
CA ALA A 63 -7.92 -18.32 -14.16
C ALA A 63 -7.35 -17.47 -13.02
N ASP A 64 -8.23 -16.73 -12.37
CA ASP A 64 -7.90 -15.94 -11.19
C ASP A 64 -7.66 -16.85 -9.98
N ARG A 65 -6.64 -16.54 -9.18
CA ARG A 65 -6.18 -17.26 -7.99
C ARG A 65 -6.11 -16.36 -6.76
N SER A 66 -6.66 -15.15 -6.84
CA SER A 66 -6.66 -14.17 -5.75
C SER A 66 -7.54 -14.58 -4.57
N ALA A 67 -7.27 -13.95 -3.42
CA ALA A 67 -7.96 -14.18 -2.16
C ALA A 67 -9.42 -13.73 -2.16
N SER A 68 -9.93 -13.07 -3.21
CA SER A 68 -11.33 -12.66 -3.30
C SER A 68 -12.26 -13.75 -3.84
N LEU A 69 -11.72 -14.81 -4.44
CA LEU A 69 -12.52 -15.90 -5.00
C LEU A 69 -13.11 -16.83 -3.93
N PRO A 70 -14.33 -17.36 -4.14
CA PRO A 70 -14.97 -18.24 -3.16
C PRO A 70 -14.18 -19.53 -2.89
N PRO A 71 -14.35 -20.14 -1.69
CA PRO A 71 -13.76 -21.45 -1.41
C PRO A 71 -14.21 -22.47 -2.47
N GLY A 72 -13.28 -23.34 -2.85
CA GLY A 72 -13.48 -24.31 -3.94
C GLY A 72 -13.55 -23.70 -5.35
N ALA A 73 -13.23 -22.41 -5.55
CA ALA A 73 -13.14 -21.82 -6.89
C ALA A 73 -12.14 -22.57 -7.78
N ALA A 74 -11.00 -23.00 -7.22
CA ALA A 74 -9.98 -23.79 -7.93
C ALA A 74 -10.54 -25.07 -8.57
N ALA A 75 -11.27 -25.86 -7.79
CA ALA A 75 -11.87 -27.10 -8.28
C ALA A 75 -12.93 -26.83 -9.35
N ARG A 76 -13.73 -25.78 -9.17
CA ARG A 76 -14.73 -25.34 -10.17
C ARG A 76 -14.09 -24.85 -11.46
N GLN A 77 -13.00 -24.08 -11.38
CA GLN A 77 -12.23 -23.63 -12.54
C GLN A 77 -11.63 -24.83 -13.28
N LEU A 78 -11.03 -25.78 -12.56
CA LEU A 78 -10.47 -27.00 -13.14
C LEU A 78 -11.54 -27.83 -13.87
N ALA A 79 -12.69 -28.06 -13.23
CA ALA A 79 -13.81 -28.79 -13.84
C ALA A 79 -14.34 -28.08 -15.11
N LEU A 80 -14.38 -26.74 -15.11
CA LEU A 80 -14.76 -25.96 -16.28
C LEU A 80 -13.74 -26.10 -17.40
N ILE A 81 -12.44 -26.00 -17.09
CA ILE A 81 -11.35 -26.18 -18.06
C ILE A 81 -11.42 -27.59 -18.68
N GLN A 82 -11.64 -28.62 -17.87
CA GLN A 82 -11.82 -30.00 -18.34
C GLN A 82 -13.05 -30.14 -19.24
N THR A 83 -14.16 -29.47 -18.91
CA THR A 83 -15.38 -29.46 -19.74
C THR A 83 -15.12 -28.78 -21.09
N VAL A 84 -14.41 -27.65 -21.12
CA VAL A 84 -14.00 -26.97 -22.36
C VAL A 84 -13.09 -27.89 -23.19
N GLN A 85 -12.13 -28.54 -22.54
CA GLN A 85 -11.22 -29.47 -23.18
C GLN A 85 -11.92 -30.70 -23.76
N GLY A 86 -12.98 -31.20 -23.12
CA GLY A 86 -13.75 -32.35 -23.60
C GLY A 86 -14.67 -32.04 -24.80
N ARG A 87 -14.98 -30.76 -25.05
CA ARG A 87 -15.88 -30.32 -26.13
C ARG A 87 -15.16 -29.77 -27.37
N ARG A 88 -13.84 -29.71 -27.34
CA ARG A 88 -13.03 -29.15 -28.44
C ARG A 88 -12.85 -30.13 -29.60
N HIS A 89 -12.51 -29.62 -30.78
CA HIS A 89 -12.11 -30.45 -31.93
C HIS A 89 -10.66 -30.92 -31.79
N ALA A 90 -10.27 -31.95 -32.55
CA ALA A 90 -8.94 -32.58 -32.44
C ALA A 90 -7.76 -31.62 -32.71
N GLU A 91 -7.99 -30.59 -33.52
CA GLU A 91 -6.98 -29.57 -33.89
C GLU A 91 -6.99 -28.34 -32.97
N ASP A 92 -7.93 -28.25 -32.02
CA ASP A 92 -8.05 -27.10 -31.11
C ASP A 92 -7.02 -27.15 -29.98
N ARG A 93 -6.32 -26.03 -29.80
CA ARG A 93 -5.29 -25.86 -28.78
C ARG A 93 -5.86 -25.15 -27.56
N LEU A 94 -5.63 -25.72 -26.38
CA LEU A 94 -6.00 -25.13 -25.11
C LEU A 94 -4.73 -24.65 -24.42
N GLY A 95 -4.71 -23.41 -23.98
CA GLY A 95 -3.71 -22.87 -23.05
C GLY A 95 -4.37 -22.43 -21.75
N VAL A 96 -3.62 -22.44 -20.66
CA VAL A 96 -4.11 -22.01 -19.34
C VAL A 96 -3.08 -21.06 -18.73
N VAL A 97 -3.55 -19.89 -18.34
CA VAL A 97 -2.80 -18.88 -17.60
C VAL A 97 -3.50 -18.72 -16.25
N SER A 98 -2.76 -18.84 -15.15
CA SER A 98 -3.25 -18.53 -13.82
C SER A 98 -2.67 -17.19 -13.35
N PHE A 99 -3.42 -16.43 -12.55
CA PHE A 99 -2.92 -15.15 -12.07
C PHE A 99 -3.45 -14.79 -10.68
N ALA A 100 -2.65 -14.06 -9.93
CA ALA A 100 -3.04 -13.27 -8.77
C ALA A 100 -2.17 -12.01 -8.78
N THR A 101 -1.20 -11.87 -7.88
CA THR A 101 -0.21 -10.78 -7.93
C THR A 101 0.58 -10.74 -9.25
N ARG A 102 0.89 -11.92 -9.82
CA ARG A 102 1.56 -12.08 -11.12
C ARG A 102 0.83 -13.10 -11.98
N ALA A 103 1.01 -13.02 -13.28
CA ALA A 103 0.52 -14.02 -14.22
C ALA A 103 1.57 -15.13 -14.43
N ALA A 104 1.10 -16.37 -14.56
CA ALA A 104 1.91 -17.54 -14.86
C ALA A 104 1.23 -18.42 -15.91
N VAL A 105 2.01 -18.97 -16.82
CA VAL A 105 1.51 -19.91 -17.83
C VAL A 105 1.56 -21.32 -17.24
N GLU A 106 0.40 -21.88 -16.92
CA GLU A 106 0.27 -23.24 -16.39
C GLU A 106 0.29 -24.28 -17.51
N HIS A 107 -0.23 -23.92 -18.67
CA HIS A 107 -0.31 -24.80 -19.84
C HIS A 107 -0.11 -24.03 -21.12
N GLN A 108 0.92 -24.39 -21.87
CA GLN A 108 1.15 -23.85 -23.22
C GLN A 108 0.02 -24.29 -24.17
N PRO A 109 -0.29 -23.53 -25.23
CA PRO A 109 -1.35 -23.89 -26.17
C PRO A 109 -1.07 -25.20 -26.93
N GLN A 110 -1.67 -26.29 -26.47
CA GLN A 110 -1.43 -27.62 -27.04
C GLN A 110 -2.68 -28.50 -27.05
N THR A 111 -2.59 -29.63 -27.75
CA THR A 111 -3.66 -30.62 -27.86
C THR A 111 -3.66 -31.62 -26.70
N THR A 112 -2.68 -31.60 -25.80
CA THR A 112 -2.67 -32.47 -24.61
C THR A 112 -3.62 -31.95 -23.53
N ALA A 113 -3.98 -32.85 -22.61
CA ALA A 113 -4.85 -32.52 -21.50
C ALA A 113 -4.17 -31.62 -20.47
N PHE A 114 -4.92 -30.69 -19.90
CA PHE A 114 -4.48 -29.90 -18.77
C PHE A 114 -4.46 -30.77 -17.50
N GLY A 115 -3.29 -30.87 -16.87
CA GLY A 115 -3.07 -31.71 -15.69
C GLY A 115 -3.48 -31.07 -14.35
N GLY A 116 -3.69 -29.75 -14.32
CA GLY A 116 -4.03 -29.00 -13.11
C GLY A 116 -3.11 -27.80 -12.89
N PHE A 117 -3.44 -27.00 -11.87
CA PHE A 117 -2.65 -25.83 -11.49
C PHE A 117 -1.43 -26.28 -10.69
N LEU A 118 -0.23 -25.87 -11.11
CA LEU A 118 1.03 -26.21 -10.47
C LEU A 118 1.68 -24.98 -9.82
N THR A 119 1.41 -23.79 -10.35
CA THR A 119 2.04 -22.56 -9.89
C THR A 119 1.41 -22.08 -8.58
N ALA A 120 2.25 -21.85 -7.57
CA ALA A 120 1.85 -21.17 -6.36
C ALA A 120 1.79 -19.65 -6.59
N HIS A 121 0.68 -19.04 -6.21
CA HIS A 121 0.42 -17.61 -6.37
C HIS A 121 0.32 -16.93 -5.01
N ASP A 122 0.80 -15.70 -4.95
CA ASP A 122 0.50 -14.78 -3.85
C ASP A 122 -0.92 -14.20 -4.07
N PRO A 123 -1.90 -14.57 -3.22
CA PRO A 123 -3.31 -14.29 -3.45
C PRO A 123 -3.73 -12.85 -3.08
N ASP A 124 -2.83 -12.03 -2.53
CA ASP A 124 -3.16 -10.71 -1.98
C ASP A 124 -3.43 -9.63 -3.04
N ALA A 125 -3.19 -9.93 -4.32
CA ALA A 125 -3.49 -9.04 -5.44
C ALA A 125 -4.07 -9.81 -6.64
N SER A 126 -4.67 -9.07 -7.59
CA SER A 126 -5.31 -9.60 -8.80
C SER A 126 -4.94 -8.76 -10.02
N ASN A 127 -3.78 -9.04 -10.63
CA ASN A 127 -3.27 -8.32 -11.79
C ASN A 127 -3.79 -8.93 -13.10
N LEU A 128 -5.05 -8.59 -13.42
CA LEU A 128 -5.73 -9.09 -14.61
C LEU A 128 -5.09 -8.58 -15.92
N ALA A 129 -4.55 -7.35 -15.93
CA ALA A 129 -3.93 -6.77 -17.13
C ALA A 129 -2.72 -7.59 -17.61
N ASP A 130 -1.83 -7.97 -16.70
CA ASP A 130 -0.67 -8.79 -17.03
C ASP A 130 -1.07 -10.21 -17.46
N ALA A 131 -2.14 -10.76 -16.86
CA ALA A 131 -2.68 -12.06 -17.23
C ALA A 131 -3.25 -12.08 -18.65
N LEU A 132 -3.98 -11.03 -19.03
CA LEU A 132 -4.48 -10.86 -20.39
C LEU A 132 -3.32 -10.67 -21.38
N GLN A 133 -2.32 -9.85 -21.04
CA GLN A 133 -1.13 -9.67 -21.87
C GLN A 133 -0.39 -11.00 -22.10
N ALA A 134 -0.19 -11.80 -21.05
CA ALA A 134 0.39 -13.13 -21.14
C ALA A 134 -0.47 -14.04 -22.04
N ALA A 135 -1.79 -14.05 -21.86
CA ALA A 135 -2.70 -14.84 -22.68
C ALA A 135 -2.61 -14.47 -24.17
N PHE A 136 -2.53 -13.18 -24.50
CA PHE A 136 -2.40 -12.74 -25.90
C PHE A 136 -1.05 -13.11 -26.51
N SER A 137 0.02 -13.19 -25.72
CA SER A 137 1.33 -13.63 -26.21
C SER A 137 1.35 -15.10 -26.63
N LEU A 138 0.47 -15.92 -26.03
CA LEU A 138 0.31 -17.33 -26.35
C LEU A 138 -0.49 -17.58 -27.63
N ILE A 139 -1.28 -16.60 -28.10
CA ILE A 139 -2.06 -16.71 -29.34
C ILE A 139 -1.17 -16.29 -30.52
N PRO A 140 -0.89 -17.18 -31.49
CA PRO A 140 -0.08 -16.83 -32.66
C PRO A 140 -0.69 -15.68 -33.46
N PRO A 141 0.13 -14.78 -34.04
CA PRO A 141 -0.37 -13.69 -34.88
C PRO A 141 -1.11 -14.26 -36.11
N GLY A 142 -2.29 -13.70 -36.39
CA GLY A 142 -3.15 -14.13 -37.51
C GLY A 142 -3.91 -15.45 -37.29
N ALA A 143 -3.76 -16.12 -36.15
CA ALA A 143 -4.55 -17.29 -35.80
C ALA A 143 -5.88 -16.92 -35.10
N PRO A 144 -6.97 -17.67 -35.33
CA PRO A 144 -8.22 -17.47 -34.60
C PRO A 144 -8.02 -17.81 -33.12
N GLY A 145 -8.19 -16.81 -32.26
CA GLY A 145 -7.99 -16.92 -30.81
C GLY A 145 -9.22 -16.49 -30.01
N ARG A 146 -9.44 -17.16 -28.88
CA ARG A 146 -10.41 -16.76 -27.85
C ARG A 146 -9.77 -16.81 -26.48
N VAL A 147 -10.12 -15.86 -25.63
CA VAL A 147 -9.69 -15.82 -24.23
C VAL A 147 -10.92 -15.95 -23.34
N LEU A 148 -10.91 -16.89 -22.40
CA LEU A 148 -11.95 -17.07 -21.39
C LEU A 148 -11.41 -16.67 -20.01
N VAL A 149 -11.95 -15.60 -19.44
CA VAL A 149 -11.55 -15.10 -18.11
C VAL A 149 -12.45 -15.68 -17.02
N LEU A 150 -11.86 -16.30 -16.00
CA LEU A 150 -12.53 -16.83 -14.82
C LEU A 150 -12.10 -16.01 -13.60
N SER A 151 -12.91 -15.05 -13.17
CA SER A 151 -12.58 -14.09 -12.10
C SER A 151 -13.85 -13.54 -11.44
N ASP A 152 -13.73 -12.88 -10.29
CA ASP A 152 -14.80 -12.09 -9.67
C ASP A 152 -14.92 -10.68 -10.27
N GLY A 153 -14.05 -10.32 -11.22
CA GLY A 153 -14.08 -9.05 -11.94
C GLY A 153 -13.37 -7.90 -11.23
N ARG A 154 -12.78 -8.14 -10.05
CA ARG A 154 -11.96 -7.15 -9.35
C ARG A 154 -10.51 -7.28 -9.80
N PHE A 155 -9.82 -6.16 -9.89
CA PHE A 155 -8.42 -6.12 -10.28
C PHE A 155 -7.64 -5.12 -9.43
N THR A 156 -6.33 -5.34 -9.35
CA THR A 156 -5.36 -4.43 -8.74
C THR A 156 -4.29 -4.08 -9.78
N GLY A 157 -3.71 -2.89 -9.64
CA GLY A 157 -2.69 -2.40 -10.57
C GLY A 157 -3.29 -1.74 -11.82
N ARG A 158 -2.80 -2.12 -13.00
CA ARG A 158 -3.16 -1.48 -14.28
C ARG A 158 -4.58 -1.83 -14.70
N ASP A 159 -5.24 -0.90 -15.38
CA ASP A 159 -6.59 -1.09 -15.90
C ASP A 159 -6.59 -2.14 -17.03
N PRO A 160 -7.35 -3.24 -16.92
CA PRO A 160 -7.47 -4.25 -17.97
C PRO A 160 -8.17 -3.77 -19.24
N GLN A 161 -8.81 -2.59 -19.25
CA GLN A 161 -9.44 -2.01 -20.44
C GLN A 161 -8.45 -1.79 -21.60
N GLU A 162 -7.21 -1.42 -21.30
CA GLU A 162 -6.16 -1.29 -22.32
C GLU A 162 -5.90 -2.63 -23.02
N ALA A 163 -5.85 -3.72 -22.24
CA ALA A 163 -5.67 -5.07 -22.75
C ALA A 163 -6.87 -5.52 -23.60
N ALA A 164 -8.09 -5.10 -23.25
CA ALA A 164 -9.28 -5.35 -24.08
C ALA A 164 -9.21 -4.62 -25.45
N GLY A 165 -8.66 -3.40 -25.49
CA GLY A 165 -8.41 -2.68 -26.74
C GLY A 165 -7.44 -3.43 -27.66
N VAL A 166 -6.36 -4.00 -27.10
CA VAL A 166 -5.41 -4.85 -27.82
C VAL A 166 -6.07 -6.12 -28.35
N ALA A 167 -6.97 -6.75 -27.57
CA ALA A 167 -7.72 -7.93 -28.00
C ALA A 167 -8.60 -7.63 -29.22
N ALA A 168 -9.34 -6.51 -29.18
CA ALA A 168 -10.22 -6.07 -30.26
C ALA A 168 -9.43 -5.79 -31.55
N ALA A 169 -8.30 -5.08 -31.45
CA ALA A 169 -7.42 -4.81 -32.59
C ALA A 169 -6.85 -6.09 -33.24
N ARG A 170 -6.65 -7.15 -32.44
CA ARG A 170 -6.18 -8.46 -32.92
C ARG A 170 -7.30 -9.40 -33.37
N GLY A 171 -8.57 -9.01 -33.24
CA GLY A 171 -9.71 -9.87 -33.54
C GLY A 171 -9.84 -11.08 -32.60
N VAL A 172 -9.30 -10.99 -31.38
CA VAL A 172 -9.40 -12.04 -30.35
C VAL A 172 -10.63 -11.78 -29.50
N ALA A 173 -11.56 -12.74 -29.45
CA ALA A 173 -12.75 -12.62 -28.60
C ALA A 173 -12.37 -12.82 -27.12
N LEU A 174 -12.93 -11.97 -26.25
CA LEU A 174 -12.76 -12.06 -24.81
C LEU A 174 -14.11 -12.42 -24.17
N ASP A 175 -14.20 -13.64 -23.70
CA ASP A 175 -15.35 -14.19 -22.97
C ASP A 175 -15.03 -14.20 -21.47
N TYR A 176 -16.03 -14.10 -20.60
CA TYR A 176 -15.81 -14.13 -19.15
C TYR A 176 -16.87 -14.96 -18.41
N ARG A 177 -16.47 -15.51 -17.27
CA ARG A 177 -17.34 -16.19 -16.31
C ARG A 177 -17.10 -15.60 -14.93
N LEU A 178 -18.10 -14.88 -14.42
CA LEU A 178 -18.05 -14.26 -13.11
C LEU A 178 -18.12 -15.31 -11.99
N GLN A 179 -17.20 -15.21 -11.03
CA GLN A 179 -17.11 -16.10 -9.86
C GLN A 179 -17.20 -15.30 -8.56
N THR A 180 -18.40 -14.83 -8.20
CA THR A 180 -18.61 -14.06 -6.98
C THR A 180 -18.73 -14.96 -5.74
N ARG A 181 -18.27 -14.45 -4.59
CA ARG A 181 -18.66 -14.96 -3.28
C ARG A 181 -20.12 -14.60 -3.00
N GLY A 182 -20.79 -15.41 -2.17
CA GLY A 182 -22.00 -14.95 -1.51
C GLY A 182 -21.62 -13.91 -0.46
N ALA A 183 -22.22 -12.73 -0.52
CA ALA A 183 -22.02 -11.66 0.47
C ALA A 183 -23.14 -11.63 1.54
N ALA A 184 -24.03 -12.62 1.53
CA ALA A 184 -25.09 -12.72 2.52
C ALA A 184 -24.47 -13.12 3.87
N GLY A 185 -24.60 -12.26 4.88
CA GLY A 185 -24.06 -12.49 6.22
C GLY A 185 -22.59 -12.09 6.44
N ASP A 186 -21.92 -11.50 5.44
CA ASP A 186 -20.54 -11.01 5.53
C ASP A 186 -20.47 -9.69 6.31
N THR A 187 -20.05 -9.75 7.57
CA THR A 187 -19.96 -8.58 8.46
C THR A 187 -18.52 -8.11 8.56
N ALA A 188 -18.19 -7.03 7.86
CA ALA A 188 -16.80 -6.64 7.66
C ALA A 188 -16.42 -5.34 8.38
N VAL A 189 -15.17 -5.25 8.83
CA VAL A 189 -14.58 -3.96 9.24
C VAL A 189 -14.05 -3.26 7.99
N ALA A 190 -14.80 -2.30 7.47
CA ALA A 190 -14.48 -1.59 6.24
C ALA A 190 -13.31 -0.59 6.39
N ARG A 191 -13.25 0.11 7.53
CA ARG A 191 -12.21 1.11 7.81
C ARG A 191 -11.99 1.28 9.31
N VAL A 192 -10.77 1.58 9.72
CA VAL A 192 -10.46 2.04 11.08
C VAL A 192 -9.71 3.37 11.02
N ASP A 193 -10.26 4.37 11.68
CA ASP A 193 -9.65 5.67 11.89
C ASP A 193 -9.13 5.76 13.33
N ALA A 194 -7.81 5.82 13.47
CA ALA A 194 -7.12 6.04 14.73
C ALA A 194 -5.92 6.97 14.52
N PRO A 195 -5.60 7.86 15.48
CA PRO A 195 -4.34 8.60 15.49
C PRO A 195 -3.14 7.67 15.36
N GLN A 196 -2.16 8.04 14.53
CA GLN A 196 -0.91 7.26 14.40
C GLN A 196 0.05 7.50 15.58
N GLU A 197 -0.11 8.62 16.28
CA GLU A 197 0.70 9.00 17.44
C GLU A 197 -0.16 9.70 18.50
N ILE A 198 0.10 9.40 19.77
CA ILE A 198 -0.52 10.03 20.95
C ILE A 198 0.54 10.30 22.01
N ARG A 199 0.34 11.27 22.90
CA ARG A 199 1.23 11.48 24.05
C ARG A 199 0.94 10.48 25.18
N ALA A 200 1.92 10.24 26.04
CA ALA A 200 1.69 9.50 27.27
C ALA A 200 0.58 10.19 28.10
N GLY A 201 -0.42 9.42 28.55
CA GLY A 201 -1.58 9.94 29.29
C GLY A 201 -2.68 10.57 28.42
N GLU A 202 -2.51 10.64 27.10
CA GLU A 202 -3.56 11.09 26.17
C GLU A 202 -4.51 9.93 25.82
N ALA A 203 -5.81 10.20 25.83
CA ALA A 203 -6.82 9.20 25.48
C ALA A 203 -6.85 8.97 23.96
N LEU A 204 -6.74 7.71 23.55
CA LEU A 204 -6.89 7.27 22.17
C LEU A 204 -8.37 7.10 21.83
N LEU A 205 -8.81 7.72 20.73
CA LEU A 205 -10.14 7.52 20.16
C LEU A 205 -10.02 6.74 18.85
N VAL A 206 -10.63 5.55 18.81
CA VAL A 206 -10.67 4.68 17.63
C VAL A 206 -12.08 4.69 17.06
N THR A 207 -12.23 5.00 15.78
CA THR A 207 -13.50 4.90 15.07
C THR A 207 -13.40 3.84 13.99
N ALA A 208 -14.10 2.73 14.17
CA ALA A 208 -14.20 1.67 13.18
C ALA A 208 -15.52 1.75 12.42
N TRP A 209 -15.46 1.69 11.10
CA TRP A 209 -16.63 1.60 10.23
C TRP A 209 -16.89 0.13 9.93
N VAL A 210 -17.98 -0.41 10.46
CA VAL A 210 -18.40 -1.79 10.25
C VAL A 210 -19.53 -1.81 9.24
N ASP A 211 -19.39 -2.60 8.18
CA ASP A 211 -20.46 -2.84 7.21
C ASP A 211 -21.23 -4.10 7.59
N SER A 212 -22.55 -3.97 7.73
CA SER A 212 -23.43 -5.08 8.09
C SER A 212 -24.45 -5.34 6.97
N PRO A 213 -24.58 -6.57 6.46
CA PRO A 213 -25.45 -6.86 5.33
C PRO A 213 -26.94 -6.88 5.72
N ILE A 214 -27.22 -7.11 7.00
CA ILE A 214 -28.53 -7.14 7.63
C ILE A 214 -28.51 -6.31 8.91
N GLU A 215 -29.69 -6.03 9.47
CA GLU A 215 -29.78 -5.51 10.82
C GLU A 215 -29.58 -6.66 11.83
N GLN A 216 -28.60 -6.54 12.72
CA GLN A 216 -28.19 -7.61 13.65
C GLN A 216 -27.48 -7.05 14.89
N GLU A 217 -27.34 -7.87 15.94
CA GLU A 217 -26.51 -7.55 17.10
C GLU A 217 -25.11 -8.17 16.95
N ALA A 218 -24.10 -7.35 16.67
CA ALA A 218 -22.73 -7.81 16.51
C ALA A 218 -21.93 -7.63 17.80
N SER A 219 -21.15 -8.65 18.16
CA SER A 219 -20.18 -8.53 19.26
C SER A 219 -18.87 -7.97 18.75
N PHE A 220 -18.19 -7.15 19.55
CA PHE A 220 -16.90 -6.58 19.20
C PHE A 220 -15.91 -6.75 20.35
N THR A 221 -14.64 -6.93 20.00
CA THR A 221 -13.52 -6.99 20.95
C THR A 221 -12.35 -6.18 20.40
N LEU A 222 -11.93 -5.15 21.14
CA LEU A 222 -10.69 -4.42 20.89
C LEU A 222 -9.61 -4.91 21.85
N ARG A 223 -8.50 -5.40 21.28
CA ARG A 223 -7.30 -5.83 22.03
C ARG A 223 -6.14 -4.88 21.75
N ARG A 224 -5.33 -4.62 22.78
CA ARG A 224 -4.01 -3.99 22.70
C ARG A 224 -2.96 -5.03 23.11
N GLY A 225 -2.26 -5.59 22.14
CA GLY A 225 -1.43 -6.78 22.36
C GLY A 225 -2.28 -7.94 22.92
N ALA A 226 -1.95 -8.41 24.12
CA ALA A 226 -2.69 -9.48 24.81
C ALA A 226 -3.87 -8.97 25.66
N THR A 227 -3.96 -7.67 25.93
CA THR A 227 -4.95 -7.10 26.86
C THR A 227 -6.23 -6.72 26.11
N VAL A 228 -7.39 -7.12 26.63
CA VAL A 228 -8.70 -6.68 26.14
C VAL A 228 -8.99 -5.29 26.70
N ILE A 229 -9.14 -4.31 25.81
CA ILE A 229 -9.42 -2.91 26.16
C ILE A 229 -10.92 -2.67 26.24
N ALA A 230 -11.66 -3.16 25.25
CA ALA A 230 -13.10 -3.04 25.20
C ALA A 230 -13.71 -4.30 24.61
N GLN A 231 -14.84 -4.72 25.17
CA GLN A 231 -15.65 -5.81 24.65
C GLN A 231 -17.12 -5.48 24.88
N GLY A 232 -17.98 -5.78 23.92
CA GLY A 232 -19.40 -5.54 24.05
C GLY A 232 -20.20 -6.02 22.85
N ALA A 233 -21.51 -5.79 22.90
CA ALA A 233 -22.42 -6.01 21.78
C ALA A 233 -22.99 -4.67 21.30
N ARG A 234 -23.19 -4.54 19.99
CA ARG A 234 -23.75 -3.35 19.35
C ARG A 234 -24.74 -3.77 18.29
N ARG A 235 -25.95 -3.21 18.34
CA ARG A 235 -26.90 -3.31 17.24
C ARG A 235 -26.39 -2.53 16.03
N LEU A 236 -26.12 -3.24 14.94
CA LEU A 236 -25.68 -2.68 13.67
C LEU A 236 -26.88 -2.67 12.71
N PRO A 237 -27.35 -1.50 12.25
CA PRO A 237 -28.27 -1.43 11.13
C PRO A 237 -27.61 -1.94 9.86
N ARG A 238 -28.41 -2.28 8.85
CA ARG A 238 -27.91 -2.63 7.52
C ARG A 238 -27.10 -1.46 6.92
N GLY A 239 -25.90 -1.76 6.45
CA GLY A 239 -24.93 -0.83 5.88
C GLY A 239 -23.81 -0.44 6.84
N LEU A 240 -23.12 0.65 6.52
CA LEU A 240 -21.98 1.16 7.29
C LEU A 240 -22.42 1.84 8.59
N SER A 241 -21.85 1.39 9.70
CA SER A 241 -22.11 1.91 11.05
C SER A 241 -20.80 2.20 11.79
N PRO A 242 -20.69 3.36 12.47
CA PRO A 242 -19.50 3.68 13.24
C PRO A 242 -19.54 3.01 14.63
N LEU A 243 -18.44 2.38 15.00
CA LEU A 243 -18.13 1.86 16.32
C LEU A 243 -16.99 2.67 16.91
N VAL A 244 -17.28 3.46 17.95
CA VAL A 244 -16.32 4.35 18.60
C VAL A 244 -15.87 3.75 19.92
N ILE A 245 -14.56 3.56 20.07
CA ILE A 245 -13.94 2.95 21.25
C ILE A 245 -12.86 3.91 21.77
N ARG A 246 -12.76 4.00 23.10
CA ARG A 246 -11.72 4.79 23.78
C ARG A 246 -10.76 3.86 24.50
N ASP A 247 -9.48 4.21 24.44
CA ASP A 247 -8.41 3.57 25.21
C ASP A 247 -7.57 4.65 25.91
N LEU A 248 -7.02 4.32 27.07
CA LEU A 248 -6.03 5.14 27.75
C LEU A 248 -4.81 4.26 28.01
N PRO A 249 -3.79 4.29 27.13
CA PRO A 249 -2.60 3.48 27.34
C PRO A 249 -1.79 3.92 28.55
N GLU A 250 -1.35 2.92 29.32
CA GLU A 250 -0.51 3.11 30.49
C GLU A 250 0.83 3.78 30.12
N THR A 251 1.40 4.47 31.09
CA THR A 251 2.66 5.23 31.01
C THR A 251 3.79 4.37 30.44
N GLY A 252 4.41 4.85 29.37
CA GLY A 252 5.46 4.13 28.64
C GLY A 252 5.77 4.83 27.32
N GLY A 253 6.43 5.98 27.43
CA GLY A 253 6.84 6.78 26.28
C GLY A 253 7.74 6.01 25.31
N GLY A 254 7.64 6.32 24.02
CA GLY A 254 8.57 5.84 22.99
C GLY A 254 8.25 4.43 22.48
N THR A 255 7.05 3.94 22.76
CA THR A 255 6.65 2.58 22.43
C THR A 255 5.59 2.55 21.33
N VAL A 256 5.63 1.51 20.50
CA VAL A 256 4.56 1.23 19.53
C VAL A 256 3.61 0.21 20.14
N ARG A 257 2.31 0.48 20.07
CA ARG A 257 1.25 -0.39 20.56
C ARG A 257 0.45 -0.92 19.38
N GLY A 258 0.30 -2.25 19.30
CA GLY A 258 -0.51 -2.91 18.30
C GLY A 258 -1.92 -3.15 18.81
N TYR A 259 -2.90 -2.77 17.99
CA TYR A 259 -4.32 -2.97 18.25
C TYR A 259 -4.93 -3.95 17.25
N ALA A 260 -5.87 -4.75 17.73
CA ALA A 260 -6.69 -5.63 16.91
C ALA A 260 -8.16 -5.48 17.32
N LEU A 261 -9.00 -5.02 16.39
CA LEU A 261 -10.44 -4.98 16.53
C LEU A 261 -11.03 -6.17 15.78
N THR A 262 -11.78 -7.01 16.48
CA THR A 262 -12.56 -8.10 15.87
C THR A 262 -14.05 -7.82 16.08
N VAL A 263 -14.86 -8.02 15.04
CA VAL A 263 -16.31 -7.84 15.06
C VAL A 263 -16.99 -9.11 14.54
N ASP A 264 -17.77 -9.76 15.37
CA ASP A 264 -18.48 -10.99 15.03
C ASP A 264 -19.98 -10.69 14.92
N GLY A 265 -20.53 -10.87 13.71
CA GLY A 265 -21.97 -10.78 13.44
C GLY A 265 -22.75 -12.03 13.84
N GLU A 266 -24.05 -11.99 13.64
CA GLU A 266 -24.94 -13.14 13.82
C GLU A 266 -24.89 -14.09 12.61
N GLY A 267 -24.79 -15.39 12.87
CA GLY A 267 -24.85 -16.43 11.84
C GLY A 267 -23.49 -16.84 11.29
N SER A 268 -23.49 -17.44 10.10
CA SER A 268 -22.28 -17.93 9.45
C SER A 268 -21.74 -16.88 8.50
N ASP A 269 -20.66 -16.22 8.90
CA ASP A 269 -19.93 -15.28 8.05
C ASP A 269 -19.13 -16.04 6.97
N PRO A 270 -19.32 -15.75 5.66
CA PRO A 270 -18.55 -16.38 4.59
C PRO A 270 -17.09 -15.91 4.50
N VAL A 271 -16.71 -14.79 5.12
CA VAL A 271 -15.36 -14.18 5.04
C VAL A 271 -14.90 -13.65 6.41
N PRO A 272 -14.69 -14.54 7.41
CA PRO A 272 -14.33 -14.13 8.77
C PRO A 272 -12.99 -13.36 8.85
N GLU A 273 -12.16 -13.41 7.81
CA GLU A 273 -10.89 -12.69 7.77
C GLU A 273 -11.06 -11.17 7.73
N ASN A 274 -12.16 -10.65 7.16
CA ASN A 274 -12.40 -9.21 7.04
C ASN A 274 -13.07 -8.60 8.30
N ASN A 275 -13.45 -9.46 9.25
CA ASN A 275 -14.02 -9.10 10.54
C ASN A 275 -12.97 -8.54 11.51
N THR A 276 -11.68 -8.65 11.16
CA THR A 276 -10.58 -8.21 12.01
C THR A 276 -9.75 -7.10 11.34
N ALA A 277 -9.68 -5.95 12.00
CA ALA A 277 -8.79 -4.86 11.62
C ALA A 277 -7.62 -4.73 12.59
N ARG A 278 -6.41 -4.49 12.06
CA ARG A 278 -5.19 -4.27 12.85
C ARG A 278 -4.58 -2.92 12.53
N PHE A 279 -4.13 -2.22 13.55
CA PHE A 279 -3.48 -0.91 13.40
C PHE A 279 -2.45 -0.70 14.51
N LEU A 280 -1.51 0.20 14.26
CA LEU A 280 -0.44 0.54 15.19
C LEU A 280 -0.59 2.00 15.62
N VAL A 281 -0.35 2.25 16.91
CA VAL A 281 -0.30 3.61 17.47
C VAL A 281 1.02 3.76 18.20
N ARG A 282 1.76 4.83 17.88
CA ARG A 282 2.96 5.22 18.61
C ARG A 282 2.56 6.04 19.83
N VAL A 283 2.99 5.62 21.01
CA VAL A 283 2.95 6.48 22.19
C VAL A 283 4.24 7.29 22.19
N ALA A 284 4.13 8.58 21.90
CA ALA A 284 5.25 9.50 21.93
C ALA A 284 5.92 9.43 23.31
N GLY A 285 7.22 9.15 23.31
CA GLY A 285 8.04 9.27 24.50
C GLY A 285 8.67 10.64 24.52
N GLY A 286 8.48 11.35 25.63
CA GLY A 286 9.35 12.48 25.93
C GLY A 286 10.72 11.95 26.30
N LYS A 287 11.77 12.64 25.88
CA LYS A 287 13.06 12.52 26.56
C LYS A 287 12.87 13.06 27.99
N PRO A 288 13.47 12.46 29.03
CA PRO A 288 13.36 12.99 30.37
C PRO A 288 13.98 14.39 30.47
N LEU A 289 13.62 15.15 31.51
CA LEU A 289 14.39 16.33 31.90
C LEU A 289 15.58 15.87 32.75
N ALA A 290 16.79 16.33 32.41
CA ALA A 290 17.94 16.17 33.31
C ALA A 290 17.81 17.21 34.42
N CYS A 291 17.66 16.78 35.68
CA CYS A 291 17.65 17.69 36.83
C CYS A 291 18.98 17.60 37.57
N VAL A 292 19.79 18.63 37.40
CA VAL A 292 21.09 18.79 38.05
C VAL A 292 20.90 19.48 39.39
N THR A 293 21.21 18.77 40.47
CA THR A 293 21.03 19.30 41.83
C THR A 293 22.27 19.10 42.68
N ALA A 294 22.59 20.09 43.52
CA ALA A 294 23.82 20.08 44.32
C ALA A 294 23.75 19.20 45.59
N GLY A 295 22.59 18.63 45.93
CA GLY A 295 22.48 17.73 47.09
C GLY A 295 21.08 17.10 47.31
N PRO A 296 20.99 16.09 48.19
CA PRO A 296 19.80 15.24 48.38
C PRO A 296 18.59 15.91 49.04
N GLY A 297 18.65 17.22 49.33
CA GLY A 297 17.57 17.97 49.99
C GLY A 297 16.59 18.66 49.04
N SER A 298 16.77 18.49 47.73
CA SER A 298 15.88 19.07 46.73
C SER A 298 14.54 18.33 46.67
N ARG A 299 13.45 19.10 46.54
CA ARG A 299 12.10 18.56 46.25
C ARG A 299 11.66 18.83 44.82
N LEU A 300 12.45 19.56 44.03
CA LEU A 300 12.06 19.96 42.68
C LEU A 300 11.88 18.74 41.74
N PRO A 301 12.77 17.73 41.75
CA PRO A 301 12.55 16.51 40.97
C PRO A 301 11.23 15.83 41.33
N ASP A 302 10.93 15.68 42.62
CA ASP A 302 9.70 15.04 43.09
C ASP A 302 8.45 15.82 42.68
N LEU A 303 8.50 17.16 42.72
CA LEU A 303 7.40 18.02 42.30
C LEU A 303 7.16 17.95 40.79
N LEU A 304 8.23 17.91 39.99
CA LEU A 304 8.13 17.74 38.54
C LEU A 304 7.59 16.34 38.18
N ALA A 305 8.07 15.30 38.87
CA ALA A 305 7.58 13.93 38.71
C ALA A 305 6.10 13.80 39.09
N ALA A 306 5.67 14.43 40.20
CA ALA A 306 4.26 14.48 40.60
C ALA A 306 3.38 15.22 39.57
N GLY A 307 3.96 16.15 38.81
CA GLY A 307 3.32 16.82 37.67
C GLY A 307 3.28 16.00 36.38
N GLY A 308 3.75 14.75 36.39
CA GLY A 308 3.76 13.85 35.22
C GLY A 308 4.94 14.04 34.28
N VAL A 309 5.99 14.76 34.70
CA VAL A 309 7.23 14.92 33.92
C VAL A 309 8.22 13.83 34.28
N GLU A 310 8.73 13.09 33.30
CA GLU A 310 9.86 12.19 33.54
C GLU A 310 11.13 13.01 33.81
N VAL A 311 11.73 12.81 34.98
CA VAL A 311 12.91 13.54 35.43
C VAL A 311 14.01 12.55 35.81
N GLU A 312 15.20 12.78 35.27
CA GLU A 312 16.39 12.06 35.64
C GLU A 312 17.27 12.96 36.52
N VAL A 313 17.48 12.56 37.77
CA VAL A 313 18.29 13.33 38.71
C VAL A 313 19.75 12.93 38.56
N CYS A 314 20.62 13.89 38.29
CA CYS A 314 22.05 13.66 38.21
C CYS A 314 22.84 14.67 39.05
N ALA A 315 24.01 14.24 39.53
CA ALA A 315 24.97 15.14 40.15
C ALA A 315 25.55 16.09 39.09
N PRO A 316 25.99 17.31 39.47
CA PRO A 316 26.56 18.27 38.53
C PRO A 316 27.73 17.71 37.73
N GLU A 317 28.54 16.86 38.36
CA GLU A 317 29.71 16.24 37.76
C GLU A 317 29.35 15.07 36.81
N ALA A 318 28.10 14.60 36.83
CA ALA A 318 27.63 13.43 36.07
C ALA A 318 26.87 13.79 34.78
N LEU A 319 26.54 15.06 34.55
CA LEU A 319 25.83 15.51 33.34
C LEU A 319 26.65 15.28 32.05
N GLY A 320 27.98 15.24 32.16
CA GLY A 320 28.91 15.13 31.03
C GLY A 320 29.07 16.45 30.25
N ASP A 321 30.04 16.48 29.34
CA ASP A 321 30.39 17.64 28.51
C ASP A 321 30.19 17.40 26.99
N GLY A 322 29.61 16.25 26.61
CA GLY A 322 29.32 15.89 25.22
C GLY A 322 27.88 16.19 24.79
N LEU A 323 27.69 16.61 23.54
CA LEU A 323 26.37 16.83 22.94
C LEU A 323 25.51 15.57 22.92
N GLU A 324 26.15 14.41 22.80
CA GLU A 324 25.53 13.09 22.81
C GLU A 324 24.80 12.80 24.13
N ALA A 325 25.37 13.24 25.25
CA ALA A 325 24.73 13.12 26.56
C ALA A 325 23.48 14.01 26.66
N LEU A 326 23.57 15.27 26.22
CA LEU A 326 22.43 16.19 26.21
C LEU A 326 21.32 15.79 25.24
N ALA A 327 21.68 15.11 24.14
CA ALA A 327 20.71 14.60 23.17
C ALA A 327 19.76 13.55 23.76
N GLY A 328 20.08 12.95 24.91
CA GLY A 328 19.18 12.05 25.63
C GLY A 328 18.02 12.74 26.34
N TYR A 329 18.08 14.07 26.53
CA TYR A 329 17.13 14.83 27.36
C TYR A 329 16.26 15.80 26.55
N ALA A 330 15.06 16.11 27.05
CA ALA A 330 14.19 17.15 26.48
C ALA A 330 14.58 18.55 26.93
N GLY A 331 15.24 18.64 28.08
CA GLY A 331 15.72 19.87 28.69
C GLY A 331 16.61 19.59 29.89
N VAL A 332 17.39 20.59 30.29
CA VAL A 332 18.22 20.56 31.49
C VAL A 332 17.67 21.56 32.51
N VAL A 333 17.44 21.10 33.72
CA VAL A 333 17.11 21.90 34.90
C VAL A 333 18.36 21.98 35.76
N ILE A 334 18.95 23.17 35.87
CA ILE A 334 20.05 23.45 36.78
C ILE A 334 19.46 24.03 38.06
N GLU A 335 19.40 23.22 39.10
CA GLU A 335 18.73 23.60 40.34
C GLU A 335 19.73 24.13 41.37
N ASN A 336 19.72 25.44 41.62
CA ASN A 336 20.51 26.12 42.66
C ASN A 336 21.93 25.54 42.81
N THR A 337 22.59 25.27 41.68
CA THR A 337 23.90 24.62 41.60
C THR A 337 24.91 25.65 41.15
N ARG A 338 26.13 25.61 41.71
CA ARG A 338 27.20 26.52 41.31
C ARG A 338 27.77 26.14 39.94
N ALA A 339 28.12 27.14 39.14
CA ALA A 339 28.66 26.99 37.80
C ALA A 339 30.00 26.20 37.79
N ASP A 340 30.82 26.36 38.84
CA ASP A 340 32.10 25.66 38.98
C ASP A 340 31.96 24.14 39.15
N ARG A 341 30.84 23.65 39.69
CA ARG A 341 30.58 22.21 39.84
C ARG A 341 30.15 21.53 38.53
N LEU A 342 29.57 22.29 37.61
CA LEU A 342 29.26 21.81 36.25
C LEU A 342 30.52 21.78 35.38
N GLY A 343 31.42 22.75 35.57
CA GLY A 343 32.62 22.91 34.77
C GLY A 343 32.40 23.70 33.48
N ALA A 344 33.46 24.33 32.98
CA ALA A 344 33.38 25.23 31.84
C ALA A 344 32.93 24.55 30.54
N GLY A 345 33.35 23.30 30.32
CA GLY A 345 32.97 22.51 29.14
C GLY A 345 31.47 22.22 29.09
N ALA A 346 30.89 21.73 30.19
CA ALA A 346 29.45 21.49 30.27
C ALA A 346 28.63 22.78 30.08
N LEU A 347 29.05 23.91 30.66
CA LEU A 347 28.37 25.20 30.48
C LEU A 347 28.39 25.67 29.02
N GLN A 348 29.52 25.50 28.31
CA GLN A 348 29.61 25.80 26.87
C GLN A 348 28.71 24.86 26.05
N MET A 349 28.70 23.57 26.37
CA MET A 349 27.91 22.58 25.64
C MET A 349 26.40 22.81 25.83
N ILE A 350 25.96 23.14 27.05
CA ILE A 350 24.55 23.48 27.32
C ILE A 350 24.16 24.74 26.54
N GLU A 351 25.00 25.78 26.53
CA GLU A 351 24.72 27.00 25.76
C GLU A 351 24.57 26.71 24.26
N ALA A 352 25.51 25.95 23.70
CA ALA A 352 25.47 25.55 22.30
C ALA A 352 24.25 24.69 21.97
N TRP A 353 23.89 23.75 22.85
CA TRP A 353 22.72 22.88 22.69
C TRP A 353 21.41 23.67 22.73
N VAL A 354 21.27 24.64 23.65
CA VAL A 354 20.11 25.54 23.71
C VAL A 354 20.03 26.40 22.44
N ARG A 355 21.14 27.03 22.04
CA ARG A 355 21.17 27.98 20.92
C ARG A 355 21.00 27.30 19.56
N HIS A 356 21.65 26.16 19.34
CA HIS A 356 21.76 25.53 18.01
C HIS A 356 20.86 24.32 17.83
N ALA A 357 20.56 23.56 18.89
CA ALA A 357 19.71 22.38 18.82
C ALA A 357 18.31 22.60 19.42
N GLY A 358 18.03 23.79 19.98
CA GLY A 358 16.73 24.15 20.54
C GLY A 358 16.40 23.41 21.84
N GLY A 359 17.42 22.95 22.58
CA GLY A 359 17.25 22.29 23.87
C GLY A 359 16.64 23.21 24.93
N GLY A 360 15.80 22.65 25.80
CA GLY A 360 15.21 23.41 26.91
C GLY A 360 16.21 23.64 28.05
N LEU A 361 16.23 24.84 28.63
CA LEU A 361 17.03 25.16 29.81
C LEU A 361 16.19 25.89 30.87
N LEU A 362 16.27 25.39 32.10
CA LEU A 362 15.74 26.06 33.29
C LEU A 362 16.86 26.20 34.31
N LEU A 363 17.17 27.43 34.73
CA LEU A 363 18.09 27.69 35.84
C LEU A 363 17.29 28.24 37.03
N THR A 364 17.33 27.56 38.16
CA THR A 364 16.66 28.06 39.38
C THR A 364 17.62 28.86 40.26
N GLY A 365 17.07 29.91 40.85
CA GLY A 365 17.80 30.80 41.75
C GLY A 365 17.93 30.28 43.17
N GLY A 366 18.94 30.76 43.89
CA GLY A 366 19.13 30.51 45.32
C GLY A 366 20.50 30.98 45.79
N ARG A 367 20.93 30.51 46.97
CA ARG A 367 22.21 30.89 47.59
C ARG A 367 23.44 30.55 46.74
N ASN A 368 23.32 29.60 45.81
CA ASN A 368 24.40 29.01 45.05
C ASN A 368 24.31 29.28 43.53
N ALA A 369 23.34 30.09 43.08
CA ALA A 369 23.08 30.34 41.65
C ALA A 369 23.32 31.81 41.25
N PHE A 370 23.16 32.11 39.96
CA PHE A 370 23.31 33.44 39.36
C PHE A 370 24.69 34.08 39.64
N GLY A 371 24.74 35.38 39.97
CA GLY A 371 26.00 36.10 40.13
C GLY A 371 26.93 35.51 41.20
N LEU A 372 26.42 35.17 42.39
CA LEU A 372 27.21 34.51 43.45
C LEU A 372 27.51 33.03 43.12
N GLY A 373 26.70 32.42 42.27
CA GLY A 373 26.87 31.05 41.78
C GLY A 373 27.89 30.90 40.66
N GLY A 374 28.55 31.98 40.22
CA GLY A 374 29.57 31.94 39.17
C GLY A 374 29.02 31.94 37.74
N TYR A 375 27.75 32.30 37.55
CA TYR A 375 27.15 32.38 36.20
C TYR A 375 27.45 33.71 35.49
N TYR A 376 27.85 34.75 36.22
CA TYR A 376 28.30 36.01 35.62
C TYR A 376 29.58 35.81 34.82
N ARG A 377 29.57 36.23 33.56
CA ARG A 377 30.63 35.98 32.56
C ARG A 377 30.95 34.50 32.34
N SER A 378 30.03 33.61 32.70
CA SER A 378 30.14 32.20 32.35
C SER A 378 29.77 31.97 30.89
N ALA A 379 30.16 30.82 30.36
CA ALA A 379 29.76 30.42 29.01
C ALA A 379 28.23 30.29 28.85
N LEU A 380 27.49 30.05 29.93
CA LEU A 380 26.04 29.87 29.89
C LEU A 380 25.26 31.21 29.93
N GLU A 381 25.89 32.30 30.39
CA GLU A 381 25.24 33.62 30.53
C GLU A 381 24.50 34.08 29.25
N PRO A 382 25.07 33.95 28.03
CA PRO A 382 24.42 34.40 26.81
C PRO A 382 23.14 33.64 26.43
N ALA A 383 22.90 32.46 27.00
CA ALA A 383 21.66 31.68 26.79
C ALA A 383 20.55 32.08 27.77
N LEU A 384 20.85 32.85 28.83
CA LEU A 384 19.89 33.20 29.86
C LEU A 384 19.19 34.52 29.53
N PRO A 385 17.87 34.64 29.75
CA PRO A 385 17.11 35.84 29.38
C PRO A 385 17.30 37.02 30.36
N VAL A 386 18.18 36.89 31.36
CA VAL A 386 18.42 37.89 32.39
C VAL A 386 19.92 38.10 32.61
N THR A 387 20.31 39.32 33.00
CA THR A 387 21.71 39.64 33.32
C THR A 387 22.10 39.08 34.68
N MET A 388 23.32 38.52 34.78
CA MET A 388 23.87 37.98 36.02
C MET A 388 24.71 38.99 36.81
N GLU A 389 24.79 40.23 36.31
CA GLU A 389 25.50 41.31 36.96
C GLU A 389 24.81 41.72 38.28
N LEU A 390 25.53 41.65 39.41
CA LEU A 390 25.04 42.18 40.67
C LEU A 390 24.97 43.71 40.58
N ARG A 391 23.77 44.23 40.30
CA ARG A 391 23.50 45.66 40.43
C ARG A 391 23.34 45.99 41.91
N ARG A 392 24.23 46.84 42.44
CA ARG A 392 23.98 47.53 43.71
C ARG A 392 22.88 48.55 43.48
N GLU A 393 21.65 48.13 43.69
CA GLU A 393 20.54 49.07 43.79
C GLU A 393 20.79 49.91 45.06
N HIS A 394 21.25 51.15 44.87
CA HIS A 394 21.18 52.14 45.93
C HIS A 394 19.70 52.34 46.22
N ARG A 395 19.18 51.61 47.21
CA ARG A 395 17.91 51.96 47.83
C ARG A 395 18.09 53.36 48.39
N LYS A 396 17.67 54.37 47.63
CA LYS A 396 17.43 55.70 48.18
C LYS A 396 16.34 55.50 49.21
N PHE A 397 16.72 55.43 50.49
CA PHE A 397 15.76 55.54 51.57
C PHE A 397 14.92 56.79 51.29
N SER A 398 13.60 56.68 51.42
CA SER A 398 12.69 57.81 51.26
C SER A 398 13.07 58.88 52.27
N MET A 399 13.71 59.96 51.82
CA MET A 399 13.96 61.14 52.64
C MET A 399 12.79 62.11 52.47
N ALA A 400 12.15 62.49 53.57
CA ALA A 400 11.25 63.64 53.61
C ALA A 400 12.07 64.87 53.99
N ILE A 401 12.15 65.84 53.07
CA ILE A 401 12.76 67.14 53.34
C ILE A 401 11.62 68.13 53.57
N VAL A 402 11.55 68.69 54.78
CA VAL A 402 10.67 69.84 55.08
C VAL A 402 11.54 71.08 55.00
N VAL A 403 11.29 71.91 53.99
CA VAL A 403 11.94 73.22 53.86
C VAL A 403 10.98 74.26 54.43
N ALA A 404 11.33 74.83 55.58
CA ALA A 404 10.70 76.04 56.11
C ALA A 404 11.56 77.24 55.70
N LEU A 405 11.01 78.12 54.87
CA LEU A 405 11.61 79.40 54.50
C LEU A 405 10.91 80.50 55.29
N ASP A 406 11.70 81.26 56.05
CA ASP A 406 11.36 82.53 56.69
C ASP A 406 11.94 83.63 55.76
N ARG A 407 11.20 84.62 55.22
CA ARG A 407 10.05 85.39 55.70
C ARG A 407 9.01 85.64 54.63
#